data_AF-A0AAW5EW23-F1
#
_entry.id   AF-A0AAW5EW23-F1
#
_cell.length_a   1.000
_cell.length_b   1.000
_cell.length_c   1.000
_cell.angle_alpha   90.00
_cell.angle_beta   90.00
_cell.angle_gamma   90.00
#
_symmetry.space_group_name_H-M   'P 1'
#
loop_
_entity.id
_entity.type
_entity.pdbx_description
1 polymer ?
#
loop_
_entity_poly.entity_id
_entity_poly.type
_entity_poly.pdbx_seq_one_letter_code
_entity_poly.pdbx_strand_id
1 'polypeptide(L)'
;MKARRLAGEDNGFALLVVLWTMVMLSFLAFAIIATGRRQMRMAALERLHVQLQAQADGGVWEAAFHLLDPARGHWSADGVIHHVRHDRIVIQYRIVSEGGKVNPNLASPDLLAALLRVIGAQDRIAQTVAANIRAWRFPLQQGATPPAGSAAAYVAAGLTYGPPGAPFQT
;
A
#
# COMPACT_ATOMS: atom_id res chain seq x y z
N MET A 1 91.95 -21.12 -7.31
CA MET A 1 90.69 -21.52 -7.99
C MET A 1 89.88 -22.39 -7.03
N LYS A 2 88.78 -21.89 -6.46
CA LYS A 2 87.64 -22.68 -5.93
C LYS A 2 86.56 -21.71 -5.45
N ALA A 3 85.63 -21.42 -6.35
CA ALA A 3 84.33 -20.86 -5.99
C ALA A 3 83.52 -21.94 -5.26
N ARG A 4 82.92 -21.61 -4.11
CA ARG A 4 81.86 -22.44 -3.55
C ARG A 4 80.72 -21.52 -3.13
N ARG A 5 79.60 -21.73 -3.83
CA ARG A 5 78.38 -20.92 -3.86
C ARG A 5 77.72 -20.85 -2.49
N LEU A 6 77.18 -19.67 -2.20
CA LEU A 6 76.24 -19.41 -1.11
C LEU A 6 74.98 -20.26 -1.33
N ALA A 7 74.65 -21.10 -0.36
CA ALA A 7 73.41 -21.84 -0.31
C ALA A 7 72.47 -21.14 0.68
N GLY A 8 71.26 -20.82 0.23
CA GLY A 8 70.09 -20.67 1.10
C GLY A 8 69.44 -19.30 1.12
N GLU A 9 68.61 -18.97 0.12
CA GLU A 9 67.63 -17.87 0.21
C GLU A 9 66.26 -18.17 -0.45
N ASP A 10 65.90 -19.42 -0.77
CA ASP A 10 64.64 -19.73 -1.49
C ASP A 10 63.47 -20.23 -0.61
N ASN A 11 63.69 -20.52 0.68
CA ASN A 11 62.65 -21.10 1.55
C ASN A 11 61.65 -20.09 2.14
N GLY A 12 62.00 -18.80 2.18
CA GLY A 12 61.11 -17.74 2.72
C GLY A 12 60.02 -17.30 1.73
N PHE A 13 60.35 -17.31 0.43
CA PHE A 13 59.45 -16.87 -0.63
C PHE A 13 58.25 -17.81 -0.82
N ALA A 14 58.49 -19.13 -0.76
CA ALA A 14 57.43 -20.13 -0.85
C ALA A 14 56.39 -19.98 0.28
N LEU A 15 56.84 -19.73 1.52
CA LEU A 15 55.94 -19.50 2.65
C LEU A 15 55.11 -18.22 2.47
N LEU A 16 55.70 -17.16 1.90
CA LEU A 16 55.02 -15.89 1.64
C LEU A 16 53.92 -16.05 0.58
N VAL A 17 54.16 -16.83 -0.47
CA VAL A 17 53.15 -17.18 -1.49
C VAL A 17 52.01 -18.00 -0.87
N VAL A 18 52.30 -18.97 -0.02
CA VAL A 18 51.27 -19.76 0.67
C VAL A 18 50.44 -18.90 1.62
N LEU A 19 51.09 -18.03 2.40
CA LEU A 19 50.38 -17.13 3.31
C LEU A 19 49.45 -16.18 2.53
N TRP A 20 49.94 -15.60 1.44
CA TRP A 20 49.14 -14.71 0.61
C TRP A 20 47.99 -15.42 -0.10
N THR A 21 48.20 -16.64 -0.59
CA THR A 21 47.09 -17.43 -1.17
C THR A 21 46.07 -17.76 -0.10
N MET A 22 46.48 -18.16 1.11
CA MET A 22 45.57 -18.42 2.23
C MET A 22 44.75 -17.18 2.64
N VAL A 23 45.34 -15.99 2.61
CA VAL A 23 44.64 -14.72 2.84
C VAL A 23 43.61 -14.45 1.73
N MET A 24 43.97 -14.61 0.46
CA MET A 24 43.02 -14.43 -0.65
C MET A 24 41.88 -15.45 -0.60
N LEU A 25 42.18 -16.72 -0.34
CA LEU A 25 41.16 -17.77 -0.18
C LEU A 25 40.23 -17.46 1.00
N SER A 26 40.77 -16.97 2.12
CA SER A 26 39.97 -16.57 3.28
C SER A 26 39.04 -15.40 2.96
N PHE A 27 39.52 -14.40 2.22
CA PHE A 27 38.71 -13.27 1.79
C PHE A 27 37.60 -13.71 0.82
N LEU A 28 37.90 -14.60 -0.12
CA LEU A 28 36.92 -15.18 -1.04
C LEU A 28 35.84 -15.97 -0.29
N ALA A 29 36.24 -16.83 0.65
CA ALA A 29 35.31 -17.58 1.48
C ALA A 29 34.41 -16.65 2.32
N PHE A 30 34.99 -15.60 2.92
CA PHE A 30 34.23 -14.60 3.67
C PHE A 30 33.21 -13.87 2.80
N ALA A 31 33.58 -13.46 1.59
CA ALA A 31 32.69 -12.79 0.66
C ALA A 31 31.49 -13.68 0.28
N ILE A 32 31.73 -14.96 -0.01
CA ILE A 32 30.67 -15.94 -0.33
C ILE A 32 29.72 -16.17 0.85
N ILE A 33 30.25 -16.30 2.07
CA ILE A 33 29.43 -16.49 3.28
C ILE A 33 28.57 -15.24 3.55
N ALA A 34 29.16 -14.04 3.37
CA ALA A 34 28.47 -12.77 3.59
C ALA A 34 27.36 -12.49 2.55
N THR A 35 27.52 -12.92 1.30
CA THR A 35 26.47 -12.82 0.27
C THR A 35 25.39 -13.87 0.46
N GLY A 36 25.75 -15.12 0.76
CA GLY A 36 24.78 -16.20 0.98
C GLY A 36 23.81 -15.93 2.13
N ARG A 37 24.30 -15.36 3.25
CA ARG A 37 23.43 -14.94 4.38
C ARG A 37 22.42 -13.86 3.99
N ARG A 38 22.77 -12.95 3.07
CA ARG A 38 21.86 -11.90 2.60
C ARG A 38 20.78 -12.47 1.69
N GLN A 39 21.15 -13.35 0.75
CA GLN A 39 20.19 -14.00 -0.14
C GLN A 39 19.20 -14.88 0.60
N MET A 40 19.65 -15.65 1.61
CA MET A 40 18.76 -16.46 2.45
C MET A 40 17.76 -15.61 3.24
N ARG A 41 18.17 -14.44 3.75
CA ARG A 41 17.26 -13.52 4.46
C ARG A 41 16.20 -12.93 3.53
N MET A 42 16.58 -12.55 2.30
CA MET A 42 15.63 -12.02 1.33
C MET A 42 14.58 -13.06 0.92
N ALA A 43 15.01 -14.29 0.60
CA ALA A 43 14.08 -15.37 0.26
C ALA A 43 13.13 -15.71 1.43
N ALA A 44 13.58 -15.62 2.68
CA ALA A 44 12.73 -15.81 3.85
C ALA A 44 11.69 -14.68 4.01
N LEU A 45 12.06 -13.43 3.75
CA LEU A 45 11.15 -12.29 3.81
C LEU A 45 10.07 -12.35 2.72
N GLU A 46 10.44 -12.71 1.49
CA GLU A 46 9.47 -12.86 0.39
C GLU A 46 8.44 -13.95 0.71
N ARG A 47 8.89 -15.10 1.23
CA ARG A 47 7.99 -16.17 1.67
C ARG A 47 7.03 -15.69 2.76
N LEU A 48 7.55 -14.96 3.75
CA LEU A 48 6.72 -14.39 4.81
C LEU A 48 5.69 -13.39 4.27
N HIS A 49 6.09 -12.53 3.32
CA HIS A 49 5.18 -11.57 2.70
C HIS A 49 4.02 -12.26 1.98
N VAL A 50 4.32 -13.29 1.16
CA VAL A 50 3.28 -14.08 0.47
C VAL A 50 2.36 -14.78 1.46
N GLN A 51 2.91 -15.34 2.55
CA GLN A 51 2.10 -15.99 3.60
C GLN A 51 1.18 -14.99 4.30
N LEU A 52 1.68 -13.82 4.68
CA LEU A 52 0.88 -12.78 5.35
C LEU A 52 -0.20 -12.24 4.42
N GLN A 53 0.11 -12.05 3.14
CA GLN A 53 -0.88 -11.61 2.15
C GLN A 53 -1.98 -12.65 1.94
N ALA A 54 -1.61 -13.93 1.79
CA ALA A 54 -2.60 -15.00 1.68
C ALA A 54 -3.50 -15.11 2.93
N GLN A 55 -2.95 -14.87 4.12
CA GLN A 55 -3.75 -14.82 5.35
C GLN A 55 -4.65 -13.59 5.43
N ALA A 56 -4.20 -12.42 4.97
CA ALA A 56 -5.03 -11.24 4.89
C ALA A 56 -6.20 -11.44 3.92
N ASP A 57 -5.94 -12.03 2.75
CA ASP A 57 -6.96 -12.37 1.75
C ASP A 57 -7.96 -13.40 2.30
N GLY A 58 -7.48 -14.43 3.00
CA GLY A 58 -8.32 -15.39 3.70
C GLY A 58 -9.16 -14.74 4.82
N GLY A 59 -8.59 -13.75 5.49
CA GLY A 59 -9.28 -12.99 6.52
C GLY A 59 -10.47 -12.18 6.02
N VAL A 60 -10.43 -11.68 4.78
CA VAL A 60 -11.59 -11.03 4.16
C VAL A 60 -12.77 -12.01 4.04
N TRP A 61 -12.50 -13.26 3.65
CA TRP A 61 -13.52 -14.30 3.57
C TRP A 61 -14.03 -14.75 4.94
N GLU A 62 -13.15 -14.83 5.94
CA GLU A 62 -13.53 -15.11 7.33
C GLU A 62 -14.46 -14.01 7.88
N ALA A 63 -14.12 -12.73 7.66
CA ALA A 63 -14.97 -11.60 8.01
C ALA A 63 -16.34 -11.66 7.30
N ALA A 64 -16.36 -12.00 6.01
CA ALA A 64 -17.60 -12.17 5.26
C ALA A 64 -18.45 -13.34 5.80
N PHE A 65 -17.81 -14.46 6.17
CA PHE A 65 -18.50 -15.59 6.78
C PHE A 65 -19.15 -15.20 8.11
N HIS A 66 -18.42 -14.51 8.98
CA HIS A 66 -18.96 -14.02 10.26
C HIS A 66 -20.06 -12.97 10.08
N LEU A 67 -20.02 -12.16 9.03
CA LEU A 67 -21.12 -11.23 8.72
C LEU A 67 -22.40 -11.95 8.29
N LEU A 68 -22.27 -13.09 7.60
CA LEU A 68 -23.40 -13.84 7.04
C LEU A 68 -23.92 -14.94 7.96
N ASP A 69 -23.16 -15.32 9.00
CA ASP A 69 -23.58 -16.34 9.97
C ASP A 69 -24.85 -15.91 10.71
N PRO A 70 -25.97 -16.66 10.61
CA PRO A 70 -27.21 -16.35 11.32
C PRO A 70 -27.20 -16.76 12.81
N ALA A 71 -26.15 -17.44 13.27
CA ALA A 71 -26.06 -17.99 14.61
C ALA A 71 -25.14 -17.15 15.53
N ARG A 72 -24.56 -17.80 16.55
CA ARG A 72 -23.74 -17.14 17.58
C ARG A 72 -22.39 -16.60 17.08
N GLY A 73 -21.96 -16.97 15.87
CA GLY A 73 -20.73 -16.48 15.27
C GLY A 73 -20.88 -15.15 14.53
N HIS A 74 -22.07 -14.53 14.53
CA HIS A 74 -22.32 -13.29 13.82
C HIS A 74 -21.46 -12.12 14.31
N TRP A 75 -20.80 -11.40 13.39
CA TRP A 75 -20.17 -10.10 13.66
C TRP A 75 -20.99 -8.98 13.03
N SER A 76 -21.23 -7.92 13.79
CA SER A 76 -21.89 -6.72 13.29
C SER A 76 -20.88 -5.78 12.61
N ALA A 77 -21.33 -5.03 11.61
CA ALA A 77 -20.53 -4.02 10.93
C ALA A 77 -20.51 -2.67 11.70
N ASP A 78 -20.24 -2.73 13.00
CA ASP A 78 -20.30 -1.61 13.95
C ASP A 78 -18.93 -0.97 14.23
N GLY A 79 -17.85 -1.52 13.66
CA GLY A 79 -16.48 -1.06 13.83
C GLY A 79 -15.76 -1.61 15.06
N VAL A 80 -16.37 -2.55 15.80
CA VAL A 80 -15.68 -3.27 16.88
C VAL A 80 -14.53 -4.11 16.29
N ILE A 81 -13.43 -4.19 17.03
CA ILE A 81 -12.28 -5.01 16.63
C ILE A 81 -12.47 -6.43 17.13
N HIS A 82 -12.43 -7.39 16.22
CA HIS A 82 -12.38 -8.82 16.53
C HIS A 82 -10.97 -9.35 16.34
N HIS A 83 -10.45 -10.08 17.32
CA HIS A 83 -9.13 -10.72 17.25
C HIS A 83 -9.30 -12.21 17.01
N VAL A 84 -8.73 -12.71 15.91
CA VAL A 84 -8.66 -14.15 15.63
C VAL A 84 -7.21 -14.57 15.54
N ARG A 85 -6.87 -15.65 16.24
CA ARG A 85 -5.53 -16.23 16.22
C ARG A 85 -5.50 -17.43 15.29
N HIS A 86 -4.65 -17.35 14.27
CA HIS A 86 -4.33 -18.43 13.34
C HIS A 86 -2.88 -18.85 13.59
N ASP A 87 -2.68 -19.97 14.31
CA ASP A 87 -1.35 -20.45 14.72
C ASP A 87 -0.51 -19.36 15.41
N ARG A 88 0.53 -18.85 14.74
CA ARG A 88 1.43 -17.80 15.25
C ARG A 88 1.03 -16.37 14.87
N ILE A 89 -0.06 -16.20 14.11
CA ILE A 89 -0.49 -14.92 13.56
C ILE A 89 -1.82 -14.51 14.21
N VAL A 90 -1.93 -13.23 14.55
CA VAL A 90 -3.16 -12.64 15.09
C VAL A 90 -3.69 -11.65 14.06
N ILE A 91 -4.89 -11.90 13.56
CA ILE A 91 -5.58 -11.02 12.62
C ILE A 91 -6.59 -10.17 13.40
N GLN A 92 -6.61 -8.89 13.08
CA GLN A 92 -7.56 -7.92 13.64
C GLN A 92 -8.56 -7.54 12.57
N TYR A 93 -9.83 -7.88 12.79
CA TYR A 93 -10.93 -7.52 11.91
C TYR A 93 -11.64 -6.29 12.45
N ARG A 94 -11.81 -5.27 11.61
CA ARG A 94 -12.68 -4.13 11.86
C ARG A 94 -13.61 -3.99 10.68
N ILE A 95 -14.90 -4.17 10.91
CA ILE A 95 -15.92 -4.14 9.88
C ILE A 95 -16.82 -2.95 10.17
N VAL A 96 -16.99 -2.05 9.20
CA VAL A 96 -17.81 -0.85 9.35
C VAL A 96 -18.85 -0.81 8.24
N SER A 97 -20.10 -0.55 8.60
CA SER A 97 -21.17 -0.35 7.63
C SER A 97 -21.02 1.00 6.93
N GLU A 98 -20.95 0.96 5.60
CA GLU A 98 -21.01 2.15 4.76
C GLU A 98 -22.47 2.58 4.48
N GLY A 99 -23.45 1.73 4.78
CA GLY A 99 -24.88 1.98 4.49
C GLY A 99 -25.48 3.15 5.27
N GLY A 100 -24.88 3.54 6.40
CA GLY A 100 -25.28 4.70 7.18
C GLY A 100 -24.72 6.04 6.66
N LYS A 101 -23.83 6.01 5.66
CA LYS A 101 -23.20 7.21 5.12
C LYS A 101 -23.98 7.76 3.93
N VAL A 102 -23.86 9.06 3.70
CA VAL A 102 -24.43 9.71 2.50
C VAL A 102 -23.57 9.34 1.30
N ASN A 103 -24.12 8.51 0.40
CA ASN A 103 -23.43 8.11 -0.82
C ASN A 103 -23.38 9.28 -1.83
N PRO A 104 -22.19 9.85 -2.15
CA PRO A 104 -22.09 10.99 -3.06
C PRO A 104 -22.51 10.65 -4.50
N ASN A 105 -22.48 9.36 -4.88
CA ASN A 105 -22.90 8.88 -6.19
C ASN A 105 -24.42 8.85 -6.36
N LEU A 106 -25.19 8.76 -5.27
CA LEU A 106 -26.65 8.63 -5.31
C LEU A 106 -27.39 9.82 -4.68
N ALA A 107 -26.74 10.54 -3.76
CA ALA A 107 -27.36 11.62 -3.01
C ALA A 107 -27.84 12.77 -3.93
N SER A 108 -28.99 13.34 -3.57
CA SER A 108 -29.51 14.56 -4.18
C SER A 108 -28.65 15.78 -3.79
N PRO A 109 -28.62 16.83 -4.61
CA PRO A 109 -27.94 18.07 -4.25
C PRO A 109 -28.41 18.64 -2.90
N ASP A 110 -29.71 18.55 -2.61
CA ASP A 110 -30.28 19.06 -1.36
C ASP A 110 -29.78 18.29 -0.14
N LEU A 111 -29.68 16.96 -0.23
CA LEU A 111 -29.13 16.12 0.85
C LEU A 111 -27.64 16.42 1.06
N LEU A 112 -26.87 16.57 -0.01
CA LEU A 112 -25.45 16.94 0.08
C LEU A 112 -25.27 18.33 0.70
N ALA A 113 -26.06 19.32 0.29
CA ALA A 113 -26.01 20.66 0.87
C ALA A 113 -26.45 20.66 2.34
N ALA A 114 -27.45 19.87 2.73
CA ALA A 114 -27.85 19.69 4.11
C ALA A 114 -26.72 19.07 4.95
N LEU A 115 -26.08 18.00 4.46
CA LEU A 115 -24.92 17.38 5.11
C LEU A 115 -23.80 18.40 5.33
N LEU A 116 -23.44 19.15 4.28
CA LEU A 116 -22.39 20.17 4.34
C LEU A 116 -22.68 21.27 5.37
N ARG A 117 -23.95 21.68 5.50
CA ARG A 117 -24.37 22.63 6.55
C ARG A 117 -24.25 22.04 7.94
N VAL A 118 -24.64 20.79 8.15
CA VAL A 118 -24.54 20.11 9.46
C VAL A 118 -23.08 20.02 9.93
N ILE A 119 -22.13 19.84 9.01
CA ILE A 119 -20.70 19.82 9.34
C ILE A 119 -20.05 21.22 9.41
N GLY A 120 -20.85 22.30 9.26
CA GLY A 120 -20.41 23.68 9.50
C GLY A 120 -20.14 24.54 8.26
N ALA A 121 -20.45 24.07 7.04
CA ALA A 121 -20.33 24.90 5.85
C ALA A 121 -21.40 26.01 5.79
N GLN A 122 -21.01 27.19 5.30
CA GLN A 122 -21.95 28.26 4.99
C GLN A 122 -22.91 27.84 3.87
N ASP A 123 -24.15 28.31 3.89
CA ASP A 123 -25.21 27.88 2.98
C ASP A 123 -24.83 28.00 1.49
N ARG A 124 -24.25 29.14 1.09
CA ARG A 124 -23.79 29.36 -0.29
C ARG A 124 -22.70 28.36 -0.71
N ILE A 125 -21.78 28.05 0.19
CA ILE A 125 -20.69 27.09 -0.06
C ILE A 125 -21.27 25.68 -0.18
N ALA A 126 -22.15 25.30 0.76
CA ALA A 126 -22.82 24.01 0.76
C ALA A 126 -23.58 23.74 -0.55
N GLN A 127 -24.34 24.72 -1.03
CA GLN A 127 -25.05 24.65 -2.31
C GLN A 127 -24.10 24.53 -3.49
N THR A 128 -23.03 25.34 -3.51
CA THR A 128 -22.04 25.32 -4.60
C THR A 128 -21.32 23.98 -4.68
N VAL A 129 -20.87 23.45 -3.55
CA VAL A 129 -20.17 22.15 -3.50
C VAL A 129 -21.13 21.01 -3.88
N ALA A 130 -22.36 21.01 -3.38
CA ALA A 130 -23.36 20.01 -3.77
C ALA A 130 -23.66 20.03 -5.29
N ALA A 131 -23.77 21.22 -5.88
CA ALA A 131 -23.93 21.39 -7.32
C ALA A 131 -22.71 20.85 -8.09
N ASN A 132 -21.50 21.14 -7.61
CA ASN A 132 -20.26 20.63 -8.20
C ASN A 132 -20.17 19.09 -8.13
N ILE A 133 -20.55 18.48 -7.01
CA ILE A 133 -20.60 17.00 -6.86
C ILE A 133 -21.59 16.38 -7.84
N ARG A 134 -22.73 17.03 -8.08
CA ARG A 134 -23.68 16.59 -9.12
C ARG A 134 -23.12 16.77 -10.52
N ALA A 135 -22.49 17.92 -10.80
CA ALA A 135 -21.89 18.20 -12.10
C ALA A 135 -20.70 17.28 -12.40
N TRP A 136 -19.97 16.82 -11.38
CA TRP A 136 -18.91 15.81 -11.52
C TRP A 136 -19.43 14.50 -12.14
N ARG A 137 -20.56 14.00 -11.61
CA ARG A 137 -21.22 12.76 -12.03
C ARG A 137 -21.99 12.90 -13.33
N PHE A 138 -22.60 14.08 -13.52
CA PHE A 138 -23.47 14.38 -14.65
C PHE A 138 -23.12 15.78 -15.16
N PRO A 139 -22.05 15.96 -15.93
CA PRO A 139 -21.72 17.26 -16.49
C PRO A 139 -22.84 17.74 -17.39
N LEU A 140 -23.27 18.98 -17.18
CA LEU A 140 -24.17 19.63 -18.12
C LEU A 140 -23.39 19.98 -19.39
N GLN A 141 -24.00 19.76 -20.55
CA GLN A 141 -23.46 20.25 -21.81
C GLN A 141 -23.48 21.78 -21.84
N GLN A 142 -22.50 22.35 -22.54
CA GLN A 142 -22.18 23.78 -22.54
C GLN A 142 -23.39 24.65 -22.92
N GLY A 143 -23.58 25.75 -22.17
CA GLY A 143 -24.49 26.85 -22.50
C GLY A 143 -23.75 28.19 -22.42
N ALA A 144 -24.44 29.30 -22.70
CA ALA A 144 -23.84 30.65 -22.75
C ALA A 144 -23.23 31.12 -21.41
N THR A 145 -23.61 30.50 -20.29
CA THR A 145 -22.95 30.70 -18.98
C THR A 145 -22.58 29.32 -18.43
N PRO A 146 -21.29 29.05 -18.13
CA PRO A 146 -20.89 27.76 -17.59
C PRO A 146 -21.54 27.54 -16.22
N PRO A 147 -22.36 26.48 -16.04
CA PRO A 147 -22.88 26.16 -14.72
C PRO A 147 -21.74 25.78 -13.78
N ALA A 148 -21.95 26.00 -12.48
CA ALA A 148 -21.00 25.61 -11.43
C ALA A 148 -20.64 24.12 -11.58
N GLY A 149 -19.35 23.82 -11.61
CA GLY A 149 -18.84 22.46 -11.72
C GLY A 149 -18.81 21.89 -13.14
N SER A 150 -19.06 22.70 -14.18
CA SER A 150 -18.84 22.31 -15.59
C SER A 150 -17.36 22.25 -15.94
N ALA A 151 -16.99 21.52 -17.00
CA ALA A 151 -15.60 21.46 -17.47
C ALA A 151 -14.98 22.84 -17.73
N ALA A 152 -15.75 23.79 -18.28
CA ALA A 152 -15.30 25.16 -18.50
C ALA A 152 -14.98 25.91 -17.18
N ALA A 153 -15.68 25.63 -16.09
CA ALA A 153 -15.37 26.20 -14.78
C ALA A 153 -14.02 25.69 -14.24
N TYR A 154 -13.66 24.43 -14.51
CA TYR A 154 -12.36 23.88 -14.13
C TYR A 154 -11.23 24.50 -14.95
N VAL A 155 -11.42 24.66 -16.27
CA VAL A 155 -10.45 25.34 -17.16
C VAL A 155 -10.27 26.81 -16.74
N ALA A 156 -11.35 27.52 -16.44
CA ALA A 156 -11.30 28.90 -15.95
C ALA A 156 -10.57 29.03 -14.60
N ALA A 157 -10.59 27.97 -13.79
CA ALA A 157 -9.82 27.86 -12.55
C ALA A 157 -8.35 27.40 -12.78
N GLY A 158 -7.91 27.25 -14.03
CA GLY A 158 -6.54 26.83 -14.38
C GLY A 158 -6.29 25.32 -14.26
N LEU A 159 -7.33 24.51 -14.12
CA LEU A 159 -7.21 23.06 -14.03
C LEU A 159 -7.23 22.41 -15.42
N THR A 160 -6.40 21.39 -15.62
CA THR A 160 -6.27 20.64 -16.88
C THR A 160 -7.28 19.50 -17.02
N TYR A 161 -8.10 19.28 -16.00
CA TYR A 161 -9.11 18.22 -15.95
C TYR A 161 -10.49 18.80 -15.69
N GLY A 162 -11.52 17.99 -15.88
CA GLY A 162 -12.89 18.36 -15.57
C GLY A 162 -13.70 17.14 -15.14
N PRO A 163 -15.02 17.34 -14.91
CA PRO A 163 -15.95 16.28 -14.59
C PRO A 163 -15.86 15.10 -15.58
N PRO A 164 -15.60 13.88 -15.12
CA PRO A 164 -15.56 12.72 -16.00
C PRO A 164 -16.97 12.27 -16.43
N GLY A 165 -18.03 12.73 -15.76
CA GLY A 165 -19.38 12.21 -15.99
C GLY A 165 -19.55 10.76 -15.54
N ALA A 166 -18.78 10.37 -14.51
CA ALA A 166 -18.75 9.04 -13.96
C ALA A 166 -18.89 9.07 -12.43
N PRO A 167 -19.32 7.96 -11.80
CA PRO A 167 -19.31 7.82 -10.35
C PRO A 167 -17.91 8.00 -9.75
N PHE A 168 -17.84 8.50 -8.52
CA PHE A 168 -16.63 8.46 -7.69
C PHE A 168 -16.24 7.01 -7.40
N GLN A 169 -14.94 6.72 -7.54
CA GLN A 169 -14.36 5.37 -7.37
C GLN A 169 -13.64 5.19 -6.02
N THR A 170 -13.29 6.31 -5.35
CA THR A 170 -12.57 6.37 -4.07
C THR A 170 -12.95 7.60 -3.28
#